data_AF-A0A7Y3P2N4-F1
#
_entry.id   AF-A0A7Y3P2N4-F1
#
_cell.length_a   1.000
_cell.length_b   1.000
_cell.length_c   1.000
_cell.angle_alpha   90.00
_cell.angle_beta   90.00
_cell.angle_gamma   90.00
#
_symmetry.space_group_name_H-M   'P 1'
#
loop_
_entity.id
_entity.type
_entity.pdbx_description
1 polymer ?
#
loop_
_entity_poly.entity_id
_entity_poly.type
_entity_poly.pdbx_seq_one_letter_code
_entity_poly.pdbx_strand_id
1 'polypeptide(L)' 'VFFDGNHRKEATLGYFKSFLPKVGDNTVFIFDDIRWSRGMYEAWMKIIKDDRTTVTIDLFNFGMVFFRRQQAKQHFVVKF' A
#
# COMPACT_ATOMS: atom_id res chain seq x y z
N VAL A 1 -1.81 4.74 9.13
CA VAL A 1 -3.01 5.29 8.47
C VAL A 1 -3.77 4.14 7.84
N PHE A 2 -5.06 4.02 8.11
CA PHE A 2 -5.93 3.01 7.52
C PHE A 2 -6.74 3.67 6.38
N PHE A 3 -6.78 3.03 5.22
CA PHE A 3 -7.46 3.50 4.02
C PHE A 3 -8.59 2.53 3.67
N ASP A 4 -9.80 2.89 4.11
CA ASP A 4 -11.07 2.25 3.78
C ASP A 4 -11.88 3.25 2.95
N GLY A 5 -11.48 3.38 1.68
CA GLY A 5 -11.89 4.47 0.79
C GLY A 5 -12.80 4.01 -0.34
N ASN A 6 -13.00 4.87 -1.34
CA ASN A 6 -13.95 4.76 -2.47
C ASN A 6 -13.75 3.55 -3.43
N HIS A 7 -13.03 2.48 -3.04
CA HIS A 7 -12.76 1.22 -3.78
C HIS A 7 -12.42 1.40 -5.27
N ARG A 8 -11.86 2.56 -5.62
CA ARG A 8 -11.53 3.02 -6.97
C ARG A 8 -10.06 3.36 -7.01
N LYS A 9 -9.39 2.87 -8.06
CA LYS A 9 -7.96 3.01 -8.29
C LYS A 9 -7.45 4.43 -8.10
N GLU A 10 -8.08 5.39 -8.76
CA GLU A 10 -7.62 6.79 -8.80
C GLU A 10 -7.74 7.44 -7.42
N ALA A 11 -8.82 7.15 -6.69
CA ALA A 11 -9.02 7.65 -5.34
C ALA A 11 -7.98 7.08 -4.37
N THR A 12 -7.78 5.76 -4.40
CA THR A 12 -6.77 5.08 -3.57
C THR A 12 -5.36 5.61 -3.82
N LEU A 13 -4.98 5.79 -5.08
CA LEU A 13 -3.68 6.39 -5.44
C LEU A 13 -3.60 7.88 -5.07
N GLY A 14 -4.71 8.60 -5.15
CA GLY A 14 -4.81 9.99 -4.69
C GLY A 14 -4.54 10.12 -3.21
N TYR A 15 -5.19 9.29 -2.38
CA TYR A 15 -4.94 9.24 -0.94
C TYR A 15 -3.50 8.83 -0.64
N PHE A 16 -3.01 7.75 -1.26
CA PHE A 16 -1.61 7.34 -1.09
C PHE A 16 -0.64 8.51 -1.32
N LYS A 17 -0.79 9.24 -2.44
CA LYS A 17 0.06 10.40 -2.78
C LYS A 17 -0.08 11.56 -1.80
N SER A 18 -1.27 11.86 -1.30
CA SER A 18 -1.48 13.02 -0.42
C SER A 18 -0.85 12.83 0.96
N PHE A 19 -0.69 11.58 1.42
CA PHE A 19 -0.03 11.28 2.70
C PHE A 19 1.47 11.00 2.59
N LEU A 20 2.01 10.75 1.39
CA LEU A 20 3.45 10.49 1.20
C LEU A 20 4.39 11.56 1.78
N PRO A 21 4.08 12.88 1.77
CA PRO A 21 4.93 13.87 2.41
C PRO A 21 5.05 13.73 3.94
N LYS A 22 4.17 12.94 4.58
CA LYS A 22 4.08 12.78 6.05
C LYS A 22 4.65 11.44 6.53
N VAL A 23 5.17 10.60 5.64
CA VAL A 23 5.68 9.26 6.03
C VAL A 23 7.08 9.34 6.63
N GLY A 24 7.36 8.46 7.58
CA GLY A 24 8.68 8.24 8.15
C GLY A 24 8.90 6.77 8.50
N ASP A 25 10.02 6.47 9.18
CA ASP A 25 10.46 5.10 9.43
C ASP A 25 9.49 4.25 10.28
N ASN A 26 8.56 4.89 11.01
CA ASN A 26 7.56 4.22 11.84
C ASN A 26 6.14 4.32 11.25
N THR A 27 6.00 4.86 10.03
CA THR A 27 4.69 4.96 9.37
C THR A 27 4.32 3.63 8.74
N VAL A 28 3.08 3.20 8.99
CA VAL A 28 2.46 2.08 8.30
C VAL A 28 1.18 2.56 7.63
N PHE A 29 1.04 2.27 6.35
CA PHE A 29 -0.22 2.41 5.62
C PHE A 29 -0.86 1.04 5.49
N ILE A 30 -2.17 0.98 5.73
CA ILE A 30 -2.96 -0.23 5.59
C ILE A 30 -4.12 0.09 4.66
N PHE A 31 -4.21 -0.63 3.55
CA PHE A 31 -5.25 -0.50 2.54
C PHE A 31 -6.20 -1.68 2.66
N ASP A 32 -7.49 -1.40 2.73
CA ASP A 32 -8.52 -2.43 2.61
C ASP A 32 -8.81 -2.75 1.14
N ASP A 33 -9.43 -3.90 0.90
CA ASP A 33 -9.98 -4.33 -0.39
C ASP A 33 -8.98 -4.28 -1.57
N ILE A 34 -7.71 -4.59 -1.32
CA ILE A 34 -6.65 -4.52 -2.34
C ILE A 34 -6.88 -5.46 -3.54
N ARG A 35 -7.76 -6.45 -3.40
CA ARG A 35 -8.15 -7.41 -4.46
C ARG A 35 -9.61 -7.29 -4.90
N TRP A 36 -10.37 -6.34 -4.37
CA TRP A 36 -11.81 -6.19 -4.63
C TRP A 36 -12.18 -6.04 -6.11
N SER A 37 -11.39 -5.25 -6.84
CA SER A 37 -11.58 -5.03 -8.26
C SER A 37 -10.25 -5.01 -8.99
N ARG A 38 -10.29 -5.17 -10.32
CA ARG A 38 -9.11 -4.98 -11.17
C ARG A 38 -8.45 -3.63 -10.92
N GLY A 39 -9.23 -2.57 -10.74
CA GLY A 39 -8.71 -1.22 -10.45
C GLY A 39 -7.97 -1.16 -9.12
N MET A 40 -8.53 -1.77 -8.07
CA MET A 40 -7.88 -1.83 -6.76
C MET A 40 -6.59 -2.64 -6.79
N TYR A 41 -6.60 -3.78 -7.48
CA TYR A 41 -5.39 -4.57 -7.66
C TYR A 41 -4.32 -3.81 -8.45
N GLU A 42 -4.71 -3.08 -9.50
CA GLU A 42 -3.79 -2.20 -10.23
C GLU A 42 -3.27 -1.03 -9.36
N ALA A 43 -4.06 -0.49 -8.43
CA ALA A 43 -3.60 0.49 -7.46
C ALA A 43 -2.57 -0.12 -6.52
N TRP A 44 -2.85 -1.30 -5.98
CA TRP A 44 -1.96 -2.04 -5.11
C TRP A 44 -0.60 -2.33 -5.78
N MET A 45 -0.63 -2.83 -7.02
CA MET A 45 0.58 -3.07 -7.80
C MET A 45 1.40 -1.79 -8.06
N LYS A 46 0.74 -0.63 -8.19
CA LYS A 46 1.43 0.66 -8.31
C LYS A 46 2.05 1.10 -6.99
N ILE A 47 1.37 0.88 -5.87
CA ILE A 47 1.86 1.21 -4.53
C ILE A 47 3.11 0.38 -4.20
N ILE A 48 3.10 -0.94 -4.43
CA ILE A 48 4.26 -1.82 -4.25
C ILE A 48 5.49 -1.33 -5.04
N LYS A 49 5.26 -0.77 -6.23
CA LYS A 49 6.33 -0.30 -7.11
C LYS A 49 6.88 1.07 -6.71
N ASP A 50 6.22 1.85 -5.87
CA ASP A 50 6.68 3.19 -5.48
C ASP A 50 8.01 3.12 -4.71
N ASP A 51 9.01 3.92 -5.11
CA ASP A 51 10.38 3.88 -4.57
C ASP A 51 10.49 4.30 -3.10
N ARG A 52 9.47 4.96 -2.56
CA ARG A 52 9.43 5.32 -1.13
C ARG A 52 8.99 4.16 -0.26
N THR A 53 8.32 3.16 -0.83
CA THR A 53 7.94 1.96 -0.11
C THR A 53 9.13 1.02 0.03
N THR A 54 9.28 0.42 1.20
CA THR A 54 10.32 -0.56 1.47
C THR A 54 9.72 -1.94 1.59
N VAL A 55 9.00 -2.23 2.66
CA VAL A 55 8.29 -3.50 2.80
C VAL A 55 6.82 -3.34 2.44
N THR A 56 6.28 -4.28 1.67
CA THR A 56 4.84 -4.41 1.45
C THR A 56 4.38 -5.83 1.74
N ILE A 57 3.21 -5.97 2.37
CA ILE A 57 2.62 -7.27 2.71
C ILE A 57 1.21 -7.32 2.14
N ASP A 58 0.96 -8.31 1.29
CA ASP A 58 -0.35 -8.66 0.75
C ASP A 58 -0.95 -9.79 1.60
N LEU A 59 -2.06 -9.47 2.26
CA LEU A 59 -2.87 -10.38 3.08
C LEU A 59 -4.18 -10.74 2.38
N PHE A 60 -4.19 -10.72 1.04
CA PHE A 60 -5.35 -10.87 0.15
C PHE A 60 -6.39 -9.76 0.25
N ASN A 61 -6.99 -9.57 1.41
CA ASN A 61 -8.00 -8.53 1.63
C ASN A 61 -7.32 -7.20 1.99
N PHE A 62 -6.24 -7.26 2.76
CA PHE A 62 -5.48 -6.07 3.19
C PHE A 62 -4.09 -5.99 2.56
N GLY A 63 -3.64 -4.77 2.30
CA GLY A 63 -2.26 -4.46 1.93
C GLY A 63 -1.61 -3.57 2.98
N MET A 64 -0.46 -3.99 3.51
CA MET A 64 0.36 -3.18 4.43
C MET A 64 1.57 -2.61 3.71
N VAL A 65 1.93 -1.36 4.00
CA VAL A 65 3.04 -0.65 3.36
C VAL A 65 3.88 0.06 4.42
N PHE A 66 5.18 -0.18 4.37
CA PHE A 66 6.18 0.38 5.26
C PHE A 66 7.16 1.28 4.48
N PHE A 67 7.78 2.23 5.18
CA PHE A 67 8.63 3.28 4.58
C PHE A 67 10.02 3.39 5.22
N ARG A 68 10.41 2.42 6.05
CA ARG A 68 11.68 2.44 6.80
C ARG A 68 12.88 2.32 5.86
N ARG A 69 13.70 3.36 5.77
CA ARG A 69 14.77 3.49 4.77
C ARG A 69 15.92 2.49 4.90
N GLN A 70 16.14 1.94 6.09
CA GLN A 70 17.25 1.00 6.35
C GLN A 70 16.89 -0.45 5.99
N GLN A 71 15.69 -0.70 5.47
CA GLN A 71 15.24 -2.02 5.02
C GLN A 71 15.23 -2.10 3.49
N ALA A 72 15.67 -3.24 2.96
CA ALA A 72 15.60 -3.51 1.54
C ALA A 72 14.15 -3.55 1.05
N LYS A 73 13.93 -3.18 -0.21
CA LYS A 73 12.60 -3.25 -0.82
C LYS A 73 12.16 -4.70 -1.00
N GLN A 74 11.05 -5.09 -0.38
CA GLN A 74 10.53 -6.46 -0.40
C GLN A 74 9.00 -6.45 -0.47
N HIS A 75 8.46 -7.44 -1.19
CA HIS A 75 7.03 -7.69 -1.27
C HIS A 75 6.73 -9.12 -0.84
N PHE A 76 5.85 -9.27 0.15
CA PHE A 76 5.44 -10.57 0.68
C PHE A 76 3.96 -10.80 0.39
N VAL A 77 3.61 -12.02 0.01
CA VAL A 77 2.23 -12.49 -0.04
C VAL A 77 2.10 -13.58 1.01
N VAL A 78 1.34 -13.34 2.07
CA VAL A 78 1.16 -14.32 3.15
C VAL A 78 -0.03 -15.19 2.82
N LYS A 79 0.22 -16.49 2.68
CA LYS A 79 -0.81 -17.51 2.48
C LYS A 79 -0.93 -18.32 3.77
N PHE A 80 -2.14 -18.45 4.28
CA PHE A 80 -2.53 -19.38 5.35
C PHE A 80 -3.54 -20.37 4.78
#